data_AF-A0A075WDW4-F1
#
_entry.id   AF-A0A075WDW4-F1
#
_cell.length_a   1.000
_cell.length_b   1.000
_cell.length_c   1.000
_cell.angle_alpha   90.00
_cell.angle_beta   90.00
_cell.angle_gamma   90.00
#
_symmetry.space_group_name_H-M   'P 1'
#
loop_
_entity.id
_entity.type
_entity.pdbx_description
1 polymer ?
#
loop_
_entity_poly.entity_id
_entity_poly.type
_entity_poly.pdbx_seq_one_letter_code
_entity_poly.pdbx_strand_id
1 'polypeptide(L)'
;MKKKHVILLILILLPVVFLHIMLATWGLSMSFYVKRLSSPPQNYFEITEEDFREIPELKKIFEDLRKLAPGESRSYELDIDTGNKVHSYLTEKQAGVGECSYTYCFKYGDAYYGAHMGTP
;
A
#
# COMPACT_ATOMS: atom_id res chain seq x y z
N MET A 1 30.67 13.16 -36.59
CA MET A 1 30.54 13.70 -35.21
C MET A 1 31.71 13.24 -34.36
N LYS A 2 32.45 14.15 -33.70
CA LYS A 2 33.56 13.79 -32.80
C LYS A 2 32.98 13.14 -31.52
N LYS A 3 33.62 12.10 -30.97
CA LYS A 3 33.18 11.37 -29.75
C LYS A 3 32.73 12.30 -28.61
N LYS A 4 33.39 13.45 -28.47
CA LYS A 4 33.10 14.51 -27.49
C LYS A 4 31.69 15.10 -27.61
N HIS A 5 31.15 15.23 -28.82
CA HIS A 5 29.81 15.76 -29.06
C HIS A 5 28.71 14.73 -28.82
N VAL A 6 29.00 13.43 -29.02
CA VAL A 6 28.07 12.33 -28.68
C VAL A 6 27.92 12.23 -27.16
N ILE A 7 29.03 12.28 -26.42
CA ILE A 7 29.02 12.22 -24.95
C ILE A 7 28.25 13.41 -24.37
N LEU A 8 28.44 14.62 -24.92
CA LEU A 8 27.72 15.81 -24.47
C LEU A 8 26.20 15.69 -24.72
N LEU A 9 25.80 15.12 -25.86
CA LEU A 9 24.38 14.90 -26.19
C LEU A 9 23.73 13.88 -25.24
N ILE A 10 24.44 12.80 -24.90
CA ILE A 10 23.99 11.81 -23.92
C ILE A 10 23.83 12.43 -22.54
N LEU A 11 24.80 13.24 -22.08
CA LEU A 11 24.73 13.93 -20.79
C LEU A 11 23.57 14.91 -20.67
N ILE A 12 23.09 15.47 -21.79
CA ILE A 12 21.94 16.38 -21.80
C ILE A 12 20.62 15.58 -21.88
N LEU A 13 20.58 14.51 -22.66
CA LEU A 13 19.36 13.72 -22.86
C LEU A 13 19.01 12.84 -21.65
N LEU A 14 20.00 12.27 -20.95
CA LEU A 14 19.76 11.38 -19.80
C LEU A 14 18.98 12.07 -18.65
N PRO A 15 19.37 13.27 -18.20
CA PRO A 15 18.64 14.00 -17.17
C PRO A 15 17.22 14.36 -17.60
N VAL A 16 17.02 14.71 -18.87
CA VAL A 16 15.70 15.06 -19.40
C VAL A 16 14.79 13.83 -19.42
N VAL A 17 15.28 12.68 -19.89
CA VAL A 17 14.52 11.42 -19.86
C VAL A 17 14.22 11.00 -18.42
N PHE A 18 15.20 11.08 -17.53
CA PHE A 18 15.00 10.78 -16.10
C PHE A 18 13.95 11.69 -15.47
N LEU A 19 13.98 12.99 -15.77
CA LEU A 19 12.98 13.95 -15.30
C LEU A 19 11.58 13.63 -15.83
N HIS A 20 11.44 13.23 -17.10
CA HIS A 20 10.15 12.83 -17.67
C HIS A 20 9.62 11.55 -17.03
N ILE A 21 10.49 10.58 -16.74
CA ILE A 21 10.12 9.35 -16.03
C ILE A 21 9.67 9.70 -14.61
N MET A 22 10.44 10.52 -13.89
CA MET A 22 10.10 10.98 -12.54
C MET A 22 8.78 11.76 -12.52
N LEU A 23 8.52 12.61 -13.52
CA LEU A 23 7.24 13.32 -13.66
C LEU A 23 6.08 12.38 -13.97
N ALA A 24 6.31 11.33 -14.78
CA ALA A 24 5.29 10.34 -15.10
C ALA A 24 4.95 9.42 -13.92
N THR A 25 5.89 9.21 -13.00
CA THR A 25 5.67 8.43 -11.78
C THR A 25 5.27 9.31 -10.59
N TRP A 26 5.53 10.62 -10.64
CA TRP A 26 5.06 11.57 -9.64
C TRP A 26 3.54 11.68 -9.67
N GLY A 27 2.91 11.29 -8.56
CA GLY A 27 1.46 11.30 -8.41
C GLY A 27 0.79 9.95 -8.67
N LEU A 28 1.56 8.88 -8.98
CA LEU A 28 1.02 7.52 -8.92
C LEU A 28 0.83 7.14 -7.45
N SER A 29 -0.43 7.01 -7.05
CA SER A 29 -0.82 6.53 -5.73
C SER A 29 -1.62 5.23 -5.85
N MET A 30 -1.69 4.50 -4.75
CA MET A 30 -2.55 3.35 -4.56
C MET A 30 -3.54 3.66 -3.44
N SER A 31 -4.81 3.39 -3.69
CA SER A 31 -5.86 3.51 -2.70
C SER A 31 -5.92 2.24 -1.85
N PHE A 32 -5.75 2.40 -0.54
CA PHE A 32 -5.98 1.37 0.46
C PHE A 32 -7.31 1.64 1.16
N TYR A 33 -8.35 0.95 0.71
CA TYR A 33 -9.70 1.06 1.27
C TYR A 33 -9.90 0.02 2.37
N VAL A 34 -10.30 0.48 3.55
CA VAL A 34 -10.50 -0.39 4.72
C VAL A 34 -11.85 -0.11 5.35
N LYS A 35 -12.56 -1.17 5.73
CA LYS A 35 -13.84 -1.14 6.44
C LYS A 35 -13.72 -1.86 7.77
N ARG A 36 -14.18 -1.24 8.86
CA ARG A 36 -14.34 -1.92 10.15
C ARG A 36 -15.56 -2.83 10.07
N LEU A 37 -15.37 -4.11 10.33
CA LEU A 37 -16.43 -5.11 10.25
C LEU A 37 -17.22 -5.15 11.56
N SER A 38 -18.54 -5.36 11.43
CA SER A 38 -19.43 -5.52 12.59
C SER A 38 -19.39 -6.93 13.18
N SER A 39 -18.80 -7.89 12.46
CA SER A 39 -18.66 -9.29 12.87
C SER A 39 -17.32 -9.86 12.38
N PRO A 40 -16.77 -10.89 13.06
CA PRO A 40 -15.56 -11.56 12.59
C PRO A 40 -15.79 -12.21 11.21
N PRO A 41 -14.84 -12.09 10.27
CA PRO A 41 -14.85 -12.84 9.03
C PRO A 41 -14.43 -14.31 9.28
N GLN A 42 -14.76 -15.20 8.34
CA GLN A 42 -14.43 -16.63 8.46
C GLN A 42 -12.93 -16.89 8.52
N ASN A 43 -12.18 -16.26 7.61
CA ASN A 43 -10.72 -16.34 7.54
C ASN A 43 -10.14 -14.94 7.76
N TYR A 44 -9.21 -14.81 8.68
CA TYR A 44 -8.45 -13.59 8.92
C TYR A 44 -7.08 -13.92 9.51
N PHE A 45 -6.14 -13.00 9.30
CA PHE A 45 -4.86 -12.99 10.01
C PHE A 45 -4.85 -11.87 11.05
N GLU A 46 -3.95 -11.95 12.03
CA GLU A 46 -3.78 -10.91 13.05
C GLU A 46 -2.57 -10.06 12.69
N ILE A 47 -2.76 -8.74 12.72
CA ILE A 47 -1.68 -7.76 12.61
C ILE A 47 -1.36 -7.30 14.03
N THR A 48 -0.08 -7.34 14.40
CA THR A 48 0.40 -6.95 15.72
C THR A 48 1.39 -5.79 15.61
N GLU A 49 1.80 -5.22 16.75
CA GLU A 49 2.79 -4.14 16.78
C GLU A 49 4.16 -4.59 16.24
N GLU A 50 4.46 -5.89 16.27
CA GLU A 50 5.67 -6.46 15.70
C GLU A 50 5.71 -6.32 14.17
N ASP A 51 4.57 -6.42 13.49
CA ASP A 51 4.46 -6.28 12.04
C ASP A 51 4.76 -4.83 11.58
N PHE A 52 4.54 -3.84 12.43
CA PHE A 52 4.92 -2.45 12.15
C PHE A 52 6.43 -2.21 12.16
N ARG A 53 7.24 -3.18 12.62
CA ARG A 53 8.69 -3.12 12.43
C ARG A 53 9.10 -3.43 10.99
N GLU A 54 8.30 -4.23 10.29
CA GLU A 54 8.52 -4.56 8.89
C GLU A 54 7.93 -3.49 7.96
N ILE A 55 6.76 -2.93 8.33
CA ILE A 55 6.10 -1.85 7.57
C ILE A 55 5.68 -0.72 8.51
N PRO A 56 6.62 0.17 8.90
CA PRO A 56 6.34 1.29 9.80
C PRO A 56 5.23 2.23 9.31
N GLU A 57 5.07 2.36 8.00
CA GLU A 57 4.06 3.22 7.35
C GLU A 57 2.63 2.80 7.70
N LEU A 58 2.40 1.52 8.02
CA LEU A 58 1.08 1.03 8.42
C LEU A 58 0.68 1.49 9.81
N LYS A 59 1.63 1.82 10.69
CA LYS A 59 1.32 2.13 12.09
C LYS A 59 0.30 3.26 12.22
N LYS A 60 0.53 4.38 11.53
CA LYS A 60 -0.36 5.56 11.58
C LYS A 60 -1.74 5.25 10.99
N ILE A 61 -1.79 4.46 9.92
CA ILE A 61 -3.05 4.03 9.29
C ILE A 61 -3.84 3.18 10.28
N PHE A 62 -3.19 2.21 10.90
CA PHE A 62 -3.82 1.24 11.80
C PHE A 62 -4.26 1.87 13.13
N GLU A 63 -3.48 2.79 13.69
CA GLU A 63 -3.91 3.63 14.82
C GLU A 63 -5.16 4.45 14.49
N ASP A 64 -5.28 4.91 13.25
CA ASP A 64 -6.44 5.67 12.79
C ASP A 64 -7.66 4.78 12.52
N LEU A 65 -7.46 3.55 12.01
CA LEU A 65 -8.50 2.54 11.85
C LEU A 65 -9.21 2.17 13.16
N ARG A 66 -8.52 2.28 14.30
CA ARG A 66 -9.13 2.04 15.63
C ARG A 66 -10.27 3.01 15.95
N LYS A 67 -10.29 4.18 15.32
CA LYS A 67 -11.29 5.23 15.54
C LYS A 67 -12.58 5.02 14.74
N LEU A 68 -12.57 4.15 13.73
CA LEU A 68 -13.74 3.88 12.91
C LEU A 68 -14.83 3.19 13.74
N ALA A 69 -16.08 3.58 13.59
CA ALA A 69 -17.20 2.82 14.15
C ALA A 69 -17.44 1.52 13.33
N PRO A 70 -18.08 0.49 13.91
CA PRO A 70 -18.44 -0.72 13.16
C PRO A 70 -19.29 -0.38 11.92
N GLY A 71 -18.88 -0.89 10.76
CA GLY A 71 -19.53 -0.62 9.47
C GLY A 71 -18.97 0.59 8.72
N GLU A 72 -18.19 1.46 9.37
CA GLU A 72 -17.54 2.59 8.70
C GLU A 72 -16.33 2.15 7.89
N SER A 73 -16.01 2.94 6.87
CA SER A 73 -14.85 2.74 6.02
C SER A 73 -14.04 4.02 5.85
N ARG A 74 -12.77 3.83 5.48
CA ARG A 74 -11.83 4.91 5.16
C ARG A 74 -10.92 4.46 4.03
N SER A 75 -10.59 5.39 3.14
CA SER A 75 -9.58 5.19 2.11
C SER A 75 -8.32 5.97 2.49
N TYR A 76 -7.17 5.37 2.26
CA TYR A 76 -5.86 5.97 2.44
C TYR A 76 -5.14 5.98 1.10
N GLU A 77 -4.64 7.14 0.68
CA GLU A 77 -3.74 7.22 -0.47
C GLU A 77 -2.32 6.93 -0.02
N LEU A 78 -1.72 5.92 -0.62
CA LEU A 78 -0.33 5.54 -0.43
C LEU A 78 0.43 5.88 -1.71
N ASP A 79 1.69 6.33 -1.60
CA ASP A 79 2.56 6.32 -2.78
C ASP A 79 2.70 4.88 -3.31
N ILE A 80 2.99 4.73 -4.60
CA ILE A 80 3.00 3.42 -5.25
C ILE A 80 3.97 2.42 -4.59
N ASP A 81 5.11 2.88 -4.07
CA ASP A 81 6.11 2.00 -3.46
C ASP A 81 5.61 1.49 -2.11
N THR A 82 5.07 2.38 -1.28
CA THR A 82 4.42 2.01 -0.01
C THR A 82 3.20 1.10 -0.27
N GLY A 83 2.36 1.47 -1.22
CA GLY A 83 1.18 0.69 -1.62
C GLY A 83 1.55 -0.74 -2.04
N ASN A 84 2.58 -0.88 -2.88
CA ASN A 84 3.08 -2.19 -3.30
C ASN A 84 3.62 -3.01 -2.14
N LYS A 85 4.40 -2.41 -1.22
CA LYS A 85 4.92 -3.11 -0.04
C LYS A 85 3.79 -3.64 0.85
N VAL A 86 2.82 -2.78 1.16
CA VAL A 86 1.63 -3.16 1.94
C VAL A 86 0.85 -4.25 1.20
N HIS A 87 0.66 -4.11 -0.11
CA HIS A 87 -0.08 -5.06 -0.94
C HIS A 87 0.58 -6.44 -0.87
N SER A 88 1.89 -6.53 -1.10
CA SER A 88 2.65 -7.78 -1.04
C SER A 88 2.55 -8.43 0.33
N TYR A 89 2.76 -7.67 1.40
CA TYR A 89 2.69 -8.19 2.76
C TYR A 89 1.30 -8.71 3.14
N LEU A 90 0.23 -7.94 2.88
CA LEU A 90 -1.13 -8.37 3.20
C LEU A 90 -1.55 -9.58 2.35
N THR A 91 -1.07 -9.67 1.10
CA THR A 91 -1.31 -10.81 0.22
C THR A 91 -0.66 -12.07 0.75
N GLU A 92 0.59 -11.99 1.20
CA GLU A 92 1.30 -13.13 1.80
C GLU A 92 0.58 -13.63 3.06
N LYS A 93 0.20 -12.71 3.96
CA LYS A 93 -0.54 -13.07 5.18
C LYS A 93 -1.91 -13.69 4.86
N GLN A 94 -2.65 -13.12 3.90
CA GLN A 94 -3.96 -13.63 3.50
C GLN A 94 -3.85 -15.04 2.90
N ALA A 95 -2.83 -15.29 2.07
CA ALA A 95 -2.59 -16.61 1.49
C ALA A 95 -2.36 -17.69 2.56
N GLY A 96 -1.78 -17.32 3.72
CA GLY A 96 -1.59 -18.22 4.86
C GLY A 96 -2.88 -18.61 5.59
N VAL A 97 -3.97 -17.83 5.46
CA VAL A 97 -5.24 -18.07 6.15
C VAL A 97 -6.41 -18.41 5.21
N GLY A 98 -6.20 -18.34 3.89
CA GLY A 98 -7.21 -18.63 2.87
C GLY A 98 -8.05 -17.42 2.48
N GLU A 99 -8.95 -17.58 1.51
CA GLU A 99 -9.76 -16.46 0.98
C GLU A 99 -10.81 -15.96 1.99
N CYS A 100 -11.19 -14.68 1.88
CA CYS A 100 -12.28 -14.09 2.65
C CYS A 100 -13.19 -13.23 1.75
N SER A 101 -14.20 -12.58 2.33
CA SER A 101 -15.16 -11.72 1.57
C SER A 101 -14.59 -10.38 1.09
N TYR A 102 -13.33 -10.10 1.41
CA TYR A 102 -12.55 -8.93 0.98
C TYR A 102 -11.24 -9.41 0.34
N THR A 103 -10.46 -8.50 -0.28
CA THR A 103 -9.10 -8.86 -0.71
C THR A 103 -8.24 -9.24 0.48
N TYR A 104 -8.41 -8.52 1.61
CA TYR A 104 -7.75 -8.82 2.87
C TYR A 104 -8.76 -8.77 4.02
N CYS A 105 -8.66 -9.72 4.92
CA CYS A 105 -9.37 -9.72 6.19
C CYS A 105 -8.36 -9.86 7.31
N PHE A 106 -8.33 -8.87 8.20
CA PHE A 106 -7.38 -8.87 9.31
C PHE A 106 -8.01 -8.38 10.60
N LYS A 107 -7.42 -8.81 11.71
CA LYS A 107 -7.70 -8.32 13.06
C LYS A 107 -6.56 -7.38 13.47
N TYR A 108 -6.91 -6.25 14.08
CA TYR A 108 -5.95 -5.38 14.75
C TYR A 108 -6.57 -4.84 16.05
N GLY A 109 -5.87 -5.03 17.17
CA GLY A 109 -6.43 -4.82 18.49
C GLY A 109 -7.68 -5.69 18.71
N ASP A 110 -8.77 -5.08 19.16
CA ASP A 110 -10.03 -5.77 19.45
C ASP A 110 -11.06 -5.70 18.30
N ALA A 111 -10.62 -5.34 17.08
CA ALA A 111 -11.49 -5.11 15.93
C ALA A 111 -11.07 -5.89 14.69
N TYR A 112 -12.07 -6.19 13.85
CA TYR A 112 -11.91 -6.87 12.57
C TYR A 112 -12.10 -5.89 11.42
N TYR A 113 -11.34 -6.10 10.37
CA TYR A 113 -11.29 -5.22 9.20
C TYR A 113 -11.32 -6.03 7.92
N GLY A 114 -12.00 -5.49 6.92
CA GLY A 114 -11.96 -5.95 5.53
C GLY A 114 -11.37 -4.86 4.66
N ALA A 115 -10.49 -5.20 3.73
CA ALA A 115 -9.79 -4.21 2.92
C ALA A 115 -9.60 -4.62 1.46
N HIS A 116 -9.43 -3.59 0.62
CA HIS A 116 -9.09 -3.69 -0.80
C HIS A 116 -7.94 -2.74 -1.13
N MET A 117 -7.11 -3.16 -2.07
CA MET A 117 -6.10 -2.33 -2.72
C MET A 117 -6.53 -2.09 -4.16
N GLY A 118 -6.37 -0.86 -4.64
CA GLY A 118 -6.64 -0.52 -6.03
C GLY A 118 -5.89 0.73 -6.46
N THR A 119 -5.75 0.91 -7.76
CA THR A 119 -5.47 2.25 -8.30
C THR A 119 -6.69 3.14 -8.03
N PRO A 120 -6.49 4.43 -7.69
CA PRO A 120 -7.59 5.40 -7.49
C PRO A 120 -8.63 5.39 -8.60
#